data_AF-A0A9E0G5R1-F1
#
_entry.id   AF-A0A9E0G5R1-F1
#
_cell.length_a   1.000
_cell.length_b   1.000
_cell.length_c   1.000
_cell.angle_alpha   90.00
_cell.angle_beta   90.00
_cell.angle_gamma   90.00
#
_symmetry.space_group_name_H-M   'P 1'
#
loop_
_entity.id
_entity.type
_entity.pdbx_description
1 polymer ?
#
loop_
_entity_poly.entity_id
_entity_poly.type
_entity_poly.pdbx_seq_one_letter_code
_entity_poly.pdbx_strand_id
1 'polypeptide(L)' 'MVVDVFIPCFIDQFYPETGFNMIKLLEKLDVEVHYNPKQTCCGQMAFNSGFR' A
#
# COMPACT_ATOMS: atom_id res chain seq x y z
N MET A 1 -9.68 -5.10 -15.07
CA MET A 1 -10.13 -4.74 -13.70
C MET A 1 -9.15 -3.72 -13.17
N VAL A 2 -9.61 -2.63 -12.56
CA VAL A 2 -8.73 -1.58 -12.00
C VAL A 2 -8.79 -1.62 -10.48
N VAL A 3 -7.63 -1.59 -9.82
CA VAL A 3 -7.54 -1.56 -8.34
C VAL A 3 -6.74 -0.35 -7.88
N ASP A 4 -7.27 0.34 -6.87
CA ASP A 4 -6.55 1.35 -6.12
C ASP A 4 -5.72 0.69 -5.03
N VAL A 5 -4.40 0.87 -5.06
CA VAL A 5 -3.51 0.32 -4.02
C VAL A 5 -3.20 1.40 -2.99
N PHE A 6 -3.42 1.09 -1.71
CA PHE A 6 -2.97 1.90 -0.58
C PHE A 6 -1.70 1.30 0.00
N ILE A 7 -0.59 2.05 -0.03
CA ILE A 7 0.69 1.59 0.52
C ILE A 7 0.89 2.25 1.89
N PRO A 8 0.82 1.49 3.00
CA PRO A 8 1.08 2.05 4.32
C PRO A 8 2.49 2.62 4.44
N CYS A 9 2.64 3.70 5.20
CA CYS A 9 3.92 4.39 5.38
C CYS A 9 5.05 3.46 5.85
N PHE A 10 4.77 2.47 6.70
CA PHE A 10 5.80 1.55 7.17
C PHE A 10 6.22 0.54 6.09
N ILE A 11 5.32 0.14 5.18
CA ILE A 11 5.69 -0.71 4.04
C ILE A 11 6.57 0.10 3.10
N ASP A 12 6.18 1.33 2.78
CA ASP A 12 6.94 2.21 1.90
C ASP A 12 8.36 2.50 2.43
N GLN A 13 8.49 2.77 3.74
CA GLN A 13 9.76 3.18 4.34
C GLN A 13 10.67 2.01 4.76
N PHE A 14 10.10 0.88 5.21
CA PHE A 14 10.91 -0.24 5.74
C PHE A 14 10.94 -1.47 4.83
N TYR A 15 9.90 -1.68 4.01
CA TYR A 15 9.75 -2.88 3.17
C TYR A 15 9.24 -2.54 1.75
N PRO A 16 9.87 -1.59 1.02
CA PRO A 16 9.35 -1.11 -0.26
C PRO A 16 9.21 -2.23 -1.31
N GLU A 17 10.12 -3.21 -1.27
CA GLU A 17 10.07 -4.40 -2.13
C GLU A 17 8.76 -5.19 -2.00
N THR A 18 8.14 -5.20 -0.81
CA THR A 18 6.83 -5.84 -0.61
C THR A 18 5.74 -5.15 -1.44
N GLY A 19 5.73 -3.81 -1.46
CA GLY A 19 4.81 -3.03 -2.29
C GLY A 19 5.03 -3.29 -3.78
N PHE A 20 6.28 -3.24 -4.24
CA PHE A 20 6.61 -3.51 -5.64
C PHE A 20 6.27 -4.94 -6.08
N ASN A 21 6.54 -5.94 -5.24
CA ASN A 21 6.24 -7.33 -5.57
C ASN A 21 4.73 -7.63 -5.59
N MET A 22 3.94 -6.96 -4.74
CA MET A 22 2.49 -6.98 -4.82
C MET A 22 2.00 -6.43 -6.17
N ILE A 23 2.51 -5.26 -6.59
CA ILE A 23 2.15 -4.65 -7.89
C ILE A 23 2.51 -5.58 -9.05
N LYS A 24 3.73 -6.12 -9.08
CA LYS A 24 4.17 -7.08 -10.11
C LYS A 24 3.26 -8.31 -10.20
N LEU A 25 2.72 -8.79 -9.06
CA LEU A 25 1.80 -9.92 -9.05
C LEU A 25 0.44 -9.53 -9.65
N LEU A 26 -0.08 -8.35 -9.30
CA LEU A 26 -1.34 -7.83 -9.85
C LEU A 26 -1.25 -7.62 -11.37
N GLU A 27 -0.17 -7.01 -11.83
CA GLU A 27 0.09 -6.80 -13.27
C GLU A 27 0.18 -8.13 -14.03
N LYS A 28 0.82 -9.16 -13.45
CA LYS A 28 0.88 -10.51 -14.02
C LYS A 28 -0.48 -11.21 -14.14
N LEU A 29 -1.47 -10.74 -13.38
CA LEU A 29 -2.84 -11.24 -13.41
C LEU A 29 -3.76 -10.37 -14.27
N ASP A 30 -3.19 -9.51 -15.13
CA ASP A 30 -3.90 -8.56 -15.99
C ASP A 30 -4.80 -7.58 -15.19
N VAL A 31 -4.38 -7.26 -13.96
CA VAL A 31 -5.02 -6.24 -13.12
C VAL A 31 -4.29 -4.91 -13.31
N GLU A 32 -5.04 -3.87 -13.68
CA GLU A 32 -4.52 -2.51 -13.77
C GLU A 32 -4.43 -1.91 -12.36
N VAL A 33 -3.26 -1.39 -12.01
CA VAL A 33 -2.98 -0.84 -10.68
C VAL A 33 -2.91 0.68 -10.75
N HIS A 34 -3.75 1.35 -9.96
CA HIS A 34 -3.68 2.79 -9.76
C HIS A 34 -3.12 3.11 -8.38
N TYR A 35 -2.05 3.91 -8.34
CA TYR A 35 -1.47 4.43 -7.11
C TYR A 35 -1.78 5.92 -6.96
N ASN A 36 -2.38 6.30 -5.84
CA ASN A 36 -2.66 7.70 -5.53
C ASN A 36 -1.42 8.36 -4.85
N PRO A 37 -0.73 9.30 -5.50
CA PRO A 37 0.44 9.97 -4.92
C PRO A 37 0.10 10.89 -3.74
N LYS A 38 -1.19 11.14 -3.46
CA LYS A 38 -1.67 11.96 -2.34
C LYS A 38 -2.19 11.11 -1.17
N GLN A 39 -1.72 9.88 -1.02
CA GLN A 39 -2.07 9.05 0.14
C GLN A 39 -1.62 9.69 1.45
N THR A 40 -2.47 9.58 2.47
CA THR A 40 -2.21 10.08 3.81
C THR A 40 -2.05 8.93 4.80
N CYS A 41 -1.58 9.24 6.01
CA CYS A 41 -1.42 8.25 7.07
C CYS A 41 -2.74 7.51 7.37
N CYS A 42 -2.71 6.17 7.41
CA CYS A 42 -3.85 5.35 7.81
C CYS A 42 -4.08 5.32 9.33
N GLY A 43 -3.15 5.88 10.14
CA GLY A 43 -3.25 5.92 11.59
C GLY A 43 -2.97 4.58 12.29
N GLN A 44 -2.57 3.54 11.55
CA GLN A 44 -2.48 2.17 12.08
C GLN A 44 -1.52 2.03 13.27
N MET A 45 -0.38 2.75 13.27
CA MET A 45 0.55 2.71 14.39
C MET A 45 -0.09 3.25 15.67
N ALA A 46 -0.75 4.42 15.60
CA ALA A 46 -1.43 5.02 16.74
C ALA A 46 -2.56 4.11 17.25
N PHE A 47 -3.39 3.59 16.33
CA PHE A 47 -4.48 2.66 16.66
C PHE A 47 -3.97 1.40 17.37
N ASN A 48 -2.92 0.76 16.83
CA ASN A 48 -2.32 -0.45 17.41
C ASN A 48 -1.65 -0.19 18.76
N SER A 49 -1.16 1.03 19.00
CA SER A 49 -0.61 1.46 20.30
C SER A 49 -1.70 1.85 21.31
N GLY A 50 -2.98 1.68 20.99
CA GLY A 50 -4.10 1.90 21.91
C GLY A 50 -4.64 3.33 21.92
N PHE A 51 -4.18 4.20 21.02
CA PHE A 51 -4.80 5.51 20.77
C PHE A 51 -5.99 5.29 19.82
N ARG A 52 -7.20 5.34 20.37
CA ARG A 52 -8.47 5.07 19.68
C ARG A 52 -9.52 6.08 20.11
#